data_AF-A0A4Y1VYC8-F1
#
_entry.id   AF-A0A4Y1VYC8-F1
#
_cell.length_a   1.000
_cell.length_b   1.000
_cell.length_c   1.000
_cell.angle_alpha   90.00
_cell.angle_beta   90.00
_cell.angle_gamma   90.00
#
_symmetry.space_group_name_H-M   'P 1'
#
loop_
_entity.id
_entity.type
_entity.pdbx_description
1 polymer ?
#
loop_
_entity_poly.entity_id
_entity_poly.type
_entity_poly.pdbx_seq_one_letter_code
_entity_poly.pdbx_strand_id
1 'polypeptide(L)'
;ADMDALPLQECTNLPYKSKKENVMHACGHDGHTTSLLLAAKYLASQNFNGILNLYFQPAEEGLGGAKAMIEDGLFEKFDSDYVFGWHNMPFGSDKKFYLKKGAMMASS
;
A
#
# COMPACT_ATOMS: atom_id res chain seq x y z
N ALA A 1 1.38 3.15 -0.92
CA ALA A 1 0.41 2.16 -0.42
C ALA A 1 -0.56 1.88 -1.54
N ASP A 2 -0.74 0.62 -1.87
CA ASP A 2 -1.81 0.15 -2.74
C ASP A 2 -3.18 0.29 -2.02
N MET A 3 -4.25 0.42 -2.81
CA MET A 3 -5.59 0.73 -2.29
C MET A 3 -6.72 -0.10 -2.92
N ASP A 4 -6.44 -0.90 -3.94
CA ASP A 4 -7.44 -1.75 -4.58
C ASP A 4 -7.78 -3.00 -3.75
N ALA A 5 -8.95 -3.58 -4.04
CA ALA A 5 -9.43 -4.82 -3.45
C ALA A 5 -9.48 -5.92 -4.53
N LEU A 6 -9.74 -7.16 -4.11
CA LEU A 6 -9.86 -8.30 -5.01
C LEU A 6 -11.34 -8.64 -5.30
N PRO A 7 -11.64 -9.21 -6.49
CA PRO A 7 -12.98 -9.70 -6.85
C PRO A 7 -13.27 -11.05 -6.17
N LEU A 8 -13.24 -11.06 -4.83
CA LEU A 8 -13.40 -12.25 -4.00
C LEU A 8 -14.53 -12.04 -3.00
N GLN A 9 -15.39 -13.05 -2.82
CA GLN A 9 -16.38 -13.04 -1.76
C GLN A 9 -15.69 -13.17 -0.39
N GLU A 10 -15.94 -12.21 0.48
CA GLU A 10 -15.45 -12.31 1.85
C GLU A 10 -16.21 -13.40 2.62
N CYS A 11 -15.47 -14.43 3.04
CA CYS A 11 -15.96 -15.55 3.84
C CYS A 11 -15.53 -15.46 5.31
N THR A 12 -15.08 -14.28 5.76
CA THR A 12 -14.83 -14.03 7.18
C THR A 12 -16.16 -13.82 7.92
N ASN A 13 -16.14 -14.03 9.23
CA ASN A 13 -17.26 -13.68 10.12
C ASN A 13 -16.95 -12.42 10.94
N LEU A 14 -16.10 -11.53 10.41
CA LEU A 14 -15.69 -10.32 11.11
C LEU A 14 -16.81 -9.27 11.10
N PRO A 15 -16.97 -8.48 12.17
CA PRO A 15 -18.01 -7.45 12.24
C PRO A 15 -17.81 -6.32 11.22
N TYR A 16 -16.60 -6.16 10.70
CA TYR A 16 -16.21 -5.17 9.70
C TYR A 16 -15.99 -5.77 8.31
N LYS A 17 -16.50 -6.99 8.06
CA LYS A 17 -16.43 -7.61 6.73
C LYS A 17 -17.00 -6.68 5.65
N SER A 18 -16.54 -6.87 4.43
CA SER A 18 -17.02 -6.19 3.25
C SER A 18 -18.55 -6.25 3.16
N LYS A 19 -19.13 -5.08 2.88
CA LYS A 19 -20.55 -4.91 2.59
C LYS A 19 -20.87 -5.09 1.10
N LYS A 20 -19.84 -5.24 0.26
CA LYS A 20 -19.98 -5.44 -1.19
C LYS A 20 -19.78 -6.92 -1.50
N GLU A 21 -20.76 -7.52 -2.15
CA GLU A 21 -20.66 -8.91 -2.63
C GLU A 21 -19.49 -9.05 -3.62
N ASN A 22 -18.77 -10.17 -3.53
CA ASN A 22 -17.62 -10.48 -4.37
C ASN A 22 -16.50 -9.42 -4.39
N VAL A 23 -16.36 -8.62 -3.32
CA VAL A 23 -15.25 -7.67 -3.15
C VAL A 23 -14.68 -7.79 -1.74
N MET A 24 -13.37 -8.01 -1.62
CA MET A 24 -12.68 -8.13 -0.33
C MET A 24 -11.24 -7.58 -0.42
N HIS A 25 -10.78 -6.87 0.61
CA HIS A 25 -9.34 -6.60 0.79
C HIS A 25 -8.62 -7.84 1.34
N ALA A 26 -8.48 -8.87 0.51
CA ALA A 26 -7.85 -10.13 0.92
C ALA A 26 -6.31 -10.08 0.92
N CYS A 27 -5.71 -9.04 0.35
CA CYS A 27 -4.25 -8.82 0.33
C CYS A 27 -3.76 -7.82 1.41
N GLY A 28 -4.70 -7.13 2.07
CA GLY A 28 -4.42 -6.18 3.18
C GLY A 28 -4.15 -4.73 2.75
N HIS A 29 -4.54 -4.34 1.53
CA HIS A 29 -4.38 -2.97 1.02
C HIS A 29 -5.15 -1.93 1.84
N ASP A 30 -6.22 -2.34 2.53
CA ASP A 30 -6.89 -1.53 3.56
C ASP A 30 -5.94 -1.21 4.74
N GLY A 31 -5.18 -2.21 5.18
CA GLY A 31 -4.12 -2.06 6.17
C GLY A 31 -2.97 -1.17 5.68
N HIS A 32 -2.52 -1.34 4.44
CA HIS A 32 -1.46 -0.51 3.84
C HIS A 32 -1.89 0.96 3.76
N THR A 33 -3.08 1.23 3.23
CA THR A 33 -3.67 2.58 3.11
C THR A 33 -3.82 3.23 4.49
N THR A 34 -4.39 2.50 5.46
CA THR A 34 -4.57 3.00 6.83
C THR A 34 -3.23 3.33 7.49
N SER A 35 -2.22 2.46 7.32
CA SER A 35 -0.89 2.65 7.90
C SER A 35 -0.18 3.87 7.33
N LEU A 36 -0.28 4.11 6.01
CA LEU A 36 0.31 5.29 5.37
C LEU A 36 -0.36 6.58 5.85
N LEU A 37 -1.69 6.61 5.99
CA LEU A 37 -2.40 7.75 6.57
C LEU A 37 -1.97 8.03 8.01
N LEU A 38 -1.76 6.98 8.82
CA LEU A 38 -1.24 7.11 10.18
C LEU A 38 0.19 7.67 10.20
N ALA A 39 1.06 7.19 9.31
CA ALA A 39 2.42 7.73 9.16
C ALA A 39 2.40 9.21 8.78
N ALA A 40 1.52 9.60 7.85
CA ALA A 40 1.30 10.99 7.45
C ALA A 40 0.90 11.86 8.65
N LYS A 41 -0.12 11.42 9.39
CA LYS A 41 -0.64 12.11 10.56
C LYS A 41 0.44 12.26 11.64
N TYR A 42 1.21 11.20 11.87
CA TYR A 42 2.31 11.23 12.83
C TYR A 42 3.38 12.23 12.40
N LEU A 43 3.91 12.12 11.18
CA LEU A 43 4.97 12.99 10.67
C LEU A 43 4.54 14.46 10.58
N ALA A 44 3.27 14.74 10.26
CA ALA A 44 2.71 16.09 10.27
C ALA A 44 2.72 16.76 11.66
N SER A 45 2.81 15.97 12.74
CA SER A 45 2.96 16.49 14.11
C SER A 45 4.42 16.61 14.57
N GLN A 46 5.37 16.15 13.76
CA GLN A 46 6.80 16.22 14.07
C GLN A 46 7.43 17.43 13.37
N ASN A 47 8.60 17.85 13.85
CA ASN A 47 9.43 18.82 13.14
C ASN A 47 10.24 18.09 12.04
N PHE A 48 9.57 17.77 10.94
CA PHE A 48 10.16 17.07 9.80
C PHE A 48 10.81 18.05 8.82
N ASN A 49 12.07 17.79 8.44
CA ASN A 49 12.78 18.57 7.43
C ASN A 49 12.76 17.81 6.09
N GLY A 50 12.03 18.35 5.11
CA GLY A 50 11.89 17.78 3.79
C GLY A 50 10.43 17.71 3.34
N ILE A 51 10.20 16.98 2.25
CA ILE A 51 8.87 16.77 1.68
C ILE A 51 8.52 15.29 1.80
N LEU A 52 7.32 15.00 2.31
CA LEU A 52 6.76 13.65 2.29
C LEU A 52 5.66 13.59 1.22
N ASN A 53 5.96 12.95 0.09
CA ASN A 53 4.95 12.64 -0.93
C ASN A 53 4.26 11.32 -0.58
N LEU A 54 2.92 11.30 -0.63
CA LEU A 54 2.12 10.13 -0.30
C LEU A 54 1.47 9.55 -1.56
N TYR A 55 1.91 8.37 -1.95
CA TYR A 55 1.39 7.67 -3.12
C TYR A 55 0.37 6.60 -2.69
N PHE A 56 -0.89 6.84 -3.01
CA PHE A 56 -1.98 5.87 -2.90
C PHE A 56 -2.22 5.27 -4.30
N GLN A 57 -1.64 4.10 -4.54
CA GLN A 57 -1.58 3.46 -5.84
C GLN A 57 -2.85 2.61 -6.09
N PRO A 58 -3.65 2.90 -7.13
CA PRO A 58 -4.75 2.02 -7.52
C PRO A 58 -4.23 0.80 -8.28
N ALA A 59 -5.05 -0.24 -8.45
CA ALA A 59 -4.81 -1.33 -9.41
C ALA A 59 -3.43 -2.01 -9.30
N GLU A 60 -2.97 -2.30 -8.08
CA GLU A 60 -1.78 -3.13 -7.84
C GLU A 60 -2.05 -4.57 -8.26
N GLU A 61 -3.20 -5.13 -7.90
CA GLU A 61 -3.56 -6.52 -8.22
C GLU A 61 -3.75 -6.73 -9.73
N GLY A 62 -4.08 -5.65 -10.45
CA GLY A 62 -4.19 -5.60 -11.90
C GLY A 62 -2.86 -5.33 -12.63
N LEU A 63 -1.75 -5.19 -11.90
CA LEU A 63 -0.39 -4.96 -12.41
C LEU A 63 -0.22 -3.69 -13.25
N GLY A 64 -1.10 -2.70 -13.08
CA GLY A 64 -1.15 -1.51 -13.94
C GLY A 64 -0.91 -0.19 -13.21
N GLY A 65 -1.22 -0.15 -11.91
CA GLY A 65 -1.25 1.06 -11.11
C GLY A 65 0.01 1.90 -11.15
N ALA A 66 1.12 1.30 -10.69
CA ALA A 66 2.41 1.98 -10.60
C ALA A 66 2.85 2.52 -11.97
N LYS A 67 2.75 1.68 -13.02
CA LYS A 67 3.15 2.06 -14.38
C LYS A 67 2.32 3.24 -14.89
N ALA A 68 1.00 3.19 -14.74
CA ALA A 68 0.12 4.26 -15.19
C ALA A 68 0.38 5.58 -14.45
N MET A 69 0.64 5.53 -13.13
CA MET A 69 1.01 6.73 -12.37
C MET A 69 2.33 7.32 -12.87
N ILE A 70 3.34 6.48 -13.10
CA ILE A 70 4.64 6.91 -13.62
C ILE A 70 4.49 7.53 -15.03
N GLU A 71 3.72 6.89 -15.91
CA GLU A 71 3.43 7.40 -17.26
C GLU A 71 2.63 8.72 -17.24
N ASP A 72 1.81 8.96 -16.22
CA ASP A 72 1.17 10.26 -15.97
C ASP A 72 2.11 11.28 -15.30
N GLY A 73 3.43 11.01 -15.27
CA GLY A 73 4.43 11.94 -14.77
C GLY A 73 4.48 12.05 -13.24
N LEU A 74 4.17 10.99 -12.50
CA LEU A 74 4.20 10.99 -11.02
C LEU A 74 5.49 11.64 -10.47
N PHE A 75 6.65 11.19 -10.94
CA PHE A 75 7.95 11.67 -10.45
C PHE A 75 8.39 12.99 -11.08
N GLU A 76 7.73 13.44 -12.16
CA GLU A 76 7.94 14.79 -12.71
C GLU A 76 7.17 15.82 -11.88
N LYS A 77 5.98 15.45 -11.40
CA LYS A 77 5.10 16.30 -10.58
C LYS A 77 5.53 16.30 -9.11
N PHE A 78 6.04 15.18 -8.61
CA PHE A 78 6.40 14.95 -7.21
C PHE A 78 7.80 14.35 -7.10
N ASP A 79 8.81 15.22 -7.03
CA ASP A 79 10.20 14.81 -6.89
C ASP A 79 10.42 14.00 -5.61
N SER A 80 11.18 12.91 -5.69
CA SER A 80 11.39 11.96 -4.58
C SER A 80 12.78 11.33 -4.65
N ASP A 81 13.64 11.64 -3.67
CA ASP A 81 14.96 11.02 -3.55
C ASP A 81 14.88 9.51 -3.28
N TYR A 82 13.87 9.11 -2.51
CA TYR A 82 13.63 7.74 -2.09
C TYR A 82 12.14 7.43 -2.07
N VAL A 83 11.78 6.21 -2.50
CA VAL A 83 10.42 5.69 -2.43
C VAL A 83 10.41 4.48 -1.49
N PHE A 84 9.50 4.49 -0.52
CA PHE A 84 9.32 3.41 0.43
C PHE A 84 7.95 2.77 0.25
N GLY A 85 7.92 1.44 0.31
CA GLY A 85 6.71 0.64 0.32
C GLY A 85 6.87 -0.54 1.29
N TRP A 86 5.76 -1.11 1.72
CA TRP A 86 5.75 -2.32 2.53
C TRP A 86 4.51 -3.14 2.18
N HIS A 87 4.57 -4.43 2.46
CA HIS A 87 3.46 -5.35 2.28
C HIS A 87 3.33 -6.22 3.54
N ASN A 88 2.11 -6.51 4.00
CA ASN A 88 1.93 -7.45 5.10
C ASN A 88 2.30 -8.88 4.69
N MET A 89 2.92 -9.61 5.62
CA MET A 89 3.25 -11.03 5.45
C MET A 89 2.64 -11.83 6.62
N PRO A 90 1.38 -12.29 6.50
CA PRO A 90 0.65 -12.88 7.63
C PRO A 90 1.22 -14.22 8.12
N PHE A 91 2.13 -14.84 7.36
CA PHE A 91 2.75 -16.12 7.70
C PHE A 91 4.00 -15.99 8.59
N GLY A 92 4.45 -14.78 8.93
CA GLY A 92 5.52 -14.54 9.90
C GLY A 92 4.97 -14.28 11.31
N SER A 93 5.37 -15.08 12.30
CA SER A 93 4.88 -14.97 13.68
C SER A 93 5.69 -14.00 14.56
N ASP A 94 6.77 -13.44 14.03
CA ASP A 94 7.85 -12.83 14.80
C ASP A 94 7.82 -11.29 14.86
N LYS A 95 6.75 -10.63 14.39
CA LYS A 95 6.59 -9.15 14.39
C LYS A 95 7.82 -8.42 13.85
N LYS A 96 8.43 -8.96 12.79
CA LYS A 96 9.66 -8.43 12.18
C LYS A 96 9.38 -7.75 10.85
N PHE A 97 10.27 -6.84 10.49
CA PHE A 97 10.43 -6.37 9.12
C PHE A 97 11.45 -7.25 8.40
N TYR A 98 11.10 -7.71 7.21
CA TYR A 98 12.00 -8.44 6.33
C TYR A 98 12.48 -7.49 5.23
N LEU A 99 13.79 -7.41 5.04
CA LEU A 99 14.43 -6.55 4.05
C LEU A 99 15.31 -7.42 3.16
N LYS A 100 15.24 -7.18 1.85
CA LYS A 100 16.09 -7.84 0.86
C LYS A 100 16.63 -6.78 -0.09
N LYS A 101 17.92 -6.91 -0.46
CA LYS A 101 18.50 -6.09 -1.53
C LYS A 101 17.99 -6.57 -2.90
N GLY A 102 17.57 -5.64 -3.74
CA GLY A 102 17.00 -5.93 -5.07
C GLY A 102 15.51 -6.30 -4.99
N ALA A 103 14.99 -6.91 -6.06
CA ALA A 103 13.56 -7.21 -6.16
C ALA A 103 13.07 -8.13 -5.03
N MET A 104 11.98 -7.70 -4.39
CA MET A 104 11.27 -8.41 -3.34
C MET A 104 9.79 -8.07 -3.47
N MET A 105 8.92 -9.08 -3.51
CA MET A 105 7.46 -8.90 -3.64
C MET A 105 7.05 -8.03 -4.85
N ALA A 106 7.91 -7.93 -5.87
CA ALA A 106 7.55 -7.32 -7.14
C ALA A 106 6.69 -8.33 -7.90
N SER A 107 5.44 -7.98 -8.14
CA SER A 107 4.60 -8.75 -9.06
C SER A 107 5.12 -8.57 -10.50
N SER A 108 5.11 -9.67 -11.26
CA SER A 108 5.78 -9.83 -12.57
C SER A 108 5.00 -9.25 -13.74
#